data_AF-A0A914J4Z4-F1
#
_entry.id   AF-A0A914J4Z4-F1
#
_cell.length_a   1.000
_cell.length_b   1.000
_cell.length_c   1.000
_cell.angle_alpha   90.00
_cell.angle_beta   90.00
_cell.angle_gamma   90.00
#
_symmetry.space_group_name_H-M   'P 1'
#
loop_
_entity.id
_entity.type
_entity.pdbx_description
1 polymer ?
#
loop_
_entity_poly.entity_id
_entity_poly.type
_entity_poly.pdbx_seq_one_letter_code
_entity_poly.pdbx_strand_id
1 'polypeptide(L)'
;VEPGTQKEPNEGLLLLCEVALGEIQEERKAKEDIKKPKKGKSSVKGLGEIIPDEKEHQTLDDGVIVPMGKPKKGSDKKGDLIYNEYIVYNVAQIKMRYLVRAKFIY
;
A
#
# COMPACT_ATOMS: atom_id res chain seq x y z
N VAL A 1 -26.31 24.87 16.71
CA VAL A 1 -25.57 25.03 15.45
C VAL A 1 -24.11 24.84 15.79
N GLU A 2 -23.56 23.66 15.54
CA GLU A 2 -22.14 23.42 15.81
C GLU A 2 -21.29 24.33 14.90
N PRO A 3 -20.25 24.99 15.42
CA PRO A 3 -19.40 25.85 14.62
C PRO A 3 -18.71 25.00 13.55
N GLY A 4 -19.07 25.27 12.30
CA GLY A 4 -18.52 24.58 11.14
C GLY A 4 -17.00 24.75 11.09
N THR A 5 -16.28 23.65 11.29
CA THR A 5 -14.84 23.58 11.13
C THR A 5 -14.49 24.05 9.72
N GLN A 6 -13.85 25.22 9.60
CA GLN A 6 -13.24 25.61 8.33
C GLN A 6 -12.20 24.55 7.97
N LYS A 7 -12.39 23.87 6.84
CA LYS A 7 -11.37 22.99 6.29
C LYS A 7 -10.16 23.84 5.94
N GLU A 8 -9.05 23.64 6.62
CA GLU A 8 -7.74 24.09 6.13
C GLU A 8 -7.54 23.41 4.76
N PRO A 9 -7.39 24.17 3.65
CA PRO A 9 -7.39 23.63 2.28
C PRO A 9 -6.20 22.72 1.97
N ASN A 10 -5.28 22.55 2.91
CA ASN A 10 -4.07 21.74 2.81
C ASN A 10 -4.07 20.55 3.77
N GLU A 11 -5.22 20.07 4.22
CA GLU A 11 -5.30 18.85 5.02
C GLU A 11 -6.04 17.72 4.32
N GLY A 12 -5.60 16.49 4.57
CA GLY A 12 -6.26 15.28 4.10
C GLY A 12 -6.08 14.12 5.06
N LEU A 13 -6.73 13.00 4.74
CA LEU A 13 -6.72 11.80 5.55
C LEU A 13 -5.99 10.69 4.82
N LEU A 14 -5.09 10.00 5.51
CA LEU A 14 -4.44 8.77 5.06
C LEU A 14 -4.94 7.62 5.94
N LEU A 15 -5.48 6.58 5.30
CA LEU A 15 -5.95 5.38 5.97
C LEU A 15 -4.85 4.32 5.92
N LEU A 16 -4.42 3.83 7.09
CA LEU A 16 -3.47 2.73 7.20
C LEU A 16 -4.22 1.47 7.63
N CYS A 17 -4.11 0.43 6.81
CA CYS A 17 -4.77 -0.85 7.00
C CYS A 17 -3.75 -1.97 7.21
N GLU A 18 -4.10 -2.93 8.05
CA GLU A 18 -3.53 -4.27 7.98
C GLU A 18 -4.14 -4.97 6.77
N VAL A 19 -3.29 -5.58 5.93
CA VAL A 19 -3.71 -6.24 4.70
C VAL A 19 -3.15 -7.66 4.67
N ALA A 20 -4.02 -8.65 4.70
CA ALA A 20 -3.66 -10.06 4.58
C ALA A 20 -3.38 -10.41 3.11
N LEU A 21 -2.14 -10.19 2.67
CA LEU A 21 -1.74 -10.40 1.27
C LEU A 21 -1.71 -11.87 0.85
N GLY A 22 -1.43 -12.79 1.78
CA GLY A 22 -1.28 -14.22 1.50
C GLY A 22 -0.26 -14.49 0.39
N GLU A 23 -0.54 -15.49 -0.43
CA GLU A 23 0.29 -15.80 -1.60
C GLU A 23 0.14 -14.74 -2.70
N ILE A 24 1.21 -14.02 -3.02
CA ILE A 24 1.19 -12.88 -3.94
C ILE A 24 1.41 -13.32 -5.39
N GLN A 25 0.60 -12.79 -6.31
CA GLN A 25 0.89 -12.76 -7.75
C GLN A 25 1.61 -11.46 -8.10
N GLU A 26 2.81 -11.55 -8.67
CA GLU A 26 3.54 -10.37 -9.13
C GLU A 26 3.26 -10.07 -10.60
N GLU A 27 3.07 -8.78 -10.92
CA GLU A 27 2.85 -8.29 -12.27
C GLU A 27 3.77 -7.09 -12.55
N ARG A 28 4.50 -7.18 -13.67
CA ARG A 28 5.50 -6.18 -14.08
C ARG A 28 4.92 -5.09 -14.96
N LYS A 29 3.92 -5.47 -15.76
CA LYS A 29 3.23 -4.57 -16.69
C LYS A 29 1.91 -4.14 -16.09
N ALA A 30 1.54 -2.90 -16.32
CA ALA A 30 0.22 -2.41 -15.96
C ALA A 30 -0.84 -3.24 -16.69
N LYS A 31 -1.80 -3.75 -15.92
CA LYS A 31 -2.93 -4.53 -16.41
C LYS A 31 -4.19 -4.01 -15.72
N GLU A 32 -5.10 -3.45 -16.50
CA GLU A 32 -6.30 -2.82 -15.98
C GLU A 32 -7.41 -3.83 -15.62
N ASP A 33 -7.29 -5.08 -16.07
CA ASP A 33 -8.40 -6.04 -16.12
C ASP A 33 -8.17 -7.32 -15.29
N ILE A 34 -7.25 -7.30 -14.32
CA ILE A 34 -7.10 -8.42 -13.40
C ILE A 34 -8.30 -8.43 -12.45
N LYS A 35 -9.31 -9.24 -12.78
CA LYS A 35 -10.54 -9.38 -11.97
C LYS A 35 -10.37 -10.28 -10.75
N LYS A 36 -9.35 -11.13 -10.76
CA LYS A 36 -8.98 -12.04 -9.66
C LYS A 36 -7.53 -12.51 -9.82
N PRO A 37 -6.84 -12.89 -8.74
CA PRO A 37 -5.51 -13.49 -8.83
C PRO A 37 -5.55 -14.85 -9.54
N LYS A 38 -4.37 -15.29 -10.02
CA LYS A 38 -4.10 -16.62 -10.55
C LYS A 38 -4.43 -17.66 -9.47
N LYS A 39 -4.76 -18.89 -9.91
CA LYS A 39 -5.07 -20.00 -9.01
C LYS A 39 -3.97 -20.18 -7.96
N GLY A 40 -4.36 -20.24 -6.68
CA GLY A 40 -3.44 -20.38 -5.55
C GLY A 40 -2.85 -19.05 -5.03
N LYS A 41 -3.15 -17.91 -5.67
CA LYS A 41 -2.75 -16.58 -5.20
C LYS A 41 -3.94 -15.87 -4.55
N SER A 42 -3.65 -15.03 -3.57
CA SER A 42 -4.61 -14.31 -2.73
C SER A 42 -4.62 -12.80 -2.96
N SER A 43 -3.58 -12.27 -3.59
CA SER A 43 -3.43 -10.85 -3.90
C SER A 43 -2.58 -10.66 -5.15
N VAL A 44 -2.58 -9.43 -5.67
CA VAL A 44 -1.70 -9.00 -6.75
C VAL A 44 -0.79 -7.89 -6.23
N LYS A 45 0.49 -7.96 -6.61
CA LYS A 45 1.47 -6.89 -6.42
C LYS A 45 1.91 -6.39 -7.79
N GLY A 46 1.56 -5.15 -8.11
CA GLY A 46 2.19 -4.41 -9.19
C GLY A 46 3.61 -4.03 -8.76
N LEU A 47 4.61 -4.44 -9.53
CA LEU A 47 6.02 -4.22 -9.21
C LEU A 47 6.46 -2.82 -9.65
N GLY A 48 6.86 -2.00 -8.67
CA GLY A 48 7.42 -0.68 -8.88
C GLY A 48 8.94 -0.66 -8.96
N GLU A 49 9.49 0.35 -9.63
CA GLU A 49 10.94 0.59 -9.71
C GLU A 49 11.55 1.06 -8.38
N ILE A 50 10.76 1.73 -7.55
CA ILE A 50 11.15 2.28 -6.26
C ILE A 50 10.38 1.54 -5.16
N ILE A 51 11.12 0.92 -4.24
CA ILE A 51 10.59 0.11 -3.15
C ILE A 51 11.19 0.55 -1.80
N PRO A 52 10.52 0.32 -0.66
CA PRO A 52 11.15 0.48 0.65
C PRO A 52 12.33 -0.48 0.81
N ASP A 53 13.35 -0.10 1.58
CA ASP A 53 14.41 -1.04 1.94
C ASP A 53 13.90 -2.09 2.91
N GLU A 54 13.74 -3.32 2.43
CA GLU A 54 13.28 -4.48 3.21
C GLU A 54 14.08 -4.72 4.51
N LYS A 55 15.34 -4.28 4.56
CA LYS A 55 16.16 -4.37 5.78
C LYS A 55 15.71 -3.43 6.90
N GLU A 56 14.97 -2.39 6.55
CA GLU A 56 14.44 -1.38 7.47
C GLU A 56 12.97 -1.65 7.84
N HIS A 57 12.37 -2.74 7.33
CA HIS A 57 11.03 -3.15 7.75
C HIS A 57 10.98 -3.38 9.26
N GLN A 58 9.88 -2.94 9.87
CA GLN A 58 9.62 -3.20 11.29
C GLN A 58 8.44 -4.14 11.43
N THR A 59 8.49 -5.00 12.44
CA THR A 59 7.38 -5.87 12.82
C THR A 59 6.81 -5.35 14.11
N LEU A 60 5.50 -5.08 14.14
CA LEU A 60 4.78 -4.69 15.34
C LEU A 60 4.59 -5.91 16.26
N ASP A 61 4.25 -5.68 17.53
CA ASP A 61 4.10 -6.76 18.53
C ASP A 61 3.05 -7.82 18.16
N ASP A 62 2.09 -7.46 17.31
CA ASP A 62 1.04 -8.37 16.80
C ASP A 62 1.41 -9.05 15.48
N GLY A 63 2.66 -8.94 15.04
CA GLY A 63 3.20 -9.61 13.86
C GLY A 63 2.96 -8.87 12.54
N VAL A 64 2.33 -7.68 12.56
CA VAL A 64 2.13 -6.88 11.34
C VAL A 64 3.47 -6.29 10.89
N ILE A 65 3.81 -6.53 9.62
CA ILE A 65 5.00 -5.95 8.99
C ILE A 65 4.66 -4.56 8.46
N VAL A 66 5.38 -3.55 8.95
CA VAL A 66 5.35 -2.19 8.42
C VAL A 66 6.52 -2.02 7.46
N PRO A 67 6.27 -1.78 6.16
CA PRO A 67 7.32 -1.59 5.18
C PRO A 67 7.96 -0.21 5.32
N MET A 68 8.78 -0.06 6.37
CA MET A 68 9.55 1.13 6.65
C MET A 68 10.88 1.11 5.88
N GLY A 69 11.45 2.29 5.66
CA GLY A 69 12.78 2.43 5.07
C GLY A 69 12.86 3.51 4.02
N LYS A 70 14.08 3.90 3.67
CA LYS A 70 14.28 4.88 2.60
C LYS A 70 13.92 4.25 1.25
N PRO A 71 13.30 5.01 0.33
CA PRO A 71 13.06 4.52 -1.02
C PRO A 71 14.38 4.13 -1.69
N LYS A 72 14.47 2.91 -2.20
CA LYS A 72 15.61 2.39 -2.97
C LYS A 72 15.15 1.89 -4.34
N LYS A 73 16.08 1.81 -5.30
CA LYS A 73 15.82 1.13 -6.56
C LYS A 73 15.60 -0.36 -6.31
N GLY A 74 14.47 -0.88 -6.75
CA GLY A 74 14.19 -2.31 -6.79
C GLY A 74 15.10 -3.03 -7.77
N SER A 75 15.08 -4.37 -7.72
CA SER A 75 15.79 -5.23 -8.68
C SER A 75 15.20 -5.15 -10.09
N ASP A 76 13.96 -4.68 -10.21
CA ASP A 76 13.19 -4.68 -11.44
C ASP A 76 13.31 -3.35 -12.18
N LYS A 77 14.17 -3.32 -13.21
CA LYS A 77 14.51 -2.11 -13.98
C LYS A 77 13.58 -1.84 -15.19
N LYS A 78 12.45 -2.53 -15.31
CA LYS A 78 11.57 -2.50 -16.51
C LYS A 78 10.09 -2.66 -16.15
N GLY A 79 9.65 -2.10 -15.02
CA GLY A 79 8.24 -2.08 -14.62
C GLY A 79 7.54 -0.86 -15.20
N ASP A 80 6.23 -0.93 -15.40
CA ASP A 80 5.44 0.23 -15.84
C ASP A 80 5.15 1.20 -14.66
N LEU A 81 5.37 0.75 -13.42
CA LEU A 81 5.03 1.48 -12.20
C LEU A 81 6.28 2.07 -11.52
N ILE A 82 6.14 3.28 -10.98
CA ILE A 82 7.20 3.91 -10.17
C ILE A 82 7.28 3.27 -8.78
N TYR A 83 6.15 2.99 -8.15
CA TYR A 83 6.06 2.40 -6.80
C TYR A 83 5.23 1.11 -6.82
N ASN A 84 5.41 0.24 -5.83
CA ASN A 84 4.58 -0.95 -5.71
C ASN A 84 3.11 -0.59 -5.45
N GLU A 85 2.21 -1.37 -6.03
CA GLU A 85 0.78 -1.36 -5.73
C GLU A 85 0.35 -2.75 -5.24
N TYR A 86 -0.51 -2.79 -4.23
CA TYR A 86 -1.00 -4.04 -3.65
C TYR A 86 -2.52 -4.07 -3.75
N ILE A 87 -3.04 -5.16 -4.32
CA ILE A 87 -4.47 -5.32 -4.60
C ILE A 87 -4.94 -6.62 -3.97
N VAL A 88 -5.97 -6.51 -3.11
CA VAL A 88 -6.73 -7.63 -2.56
C VAL A 88 -8.15 -7.62 -3.13
N TYR A 89 -8.75 -8.80 -3.24
CA TYR A 89 -10.04 -8.98 -3.93
C TYR A 89 -11.18 -9.35 -2.98
N ASN A 90 -10.87 -9.55 -1.70
CA ASN A 90 -11.84 -9.80 -0.64
C ASN A 90 -11.66 -8.76 0.47
N VAL A 91 -12.74 -8.06 0.81
CA VAL A 91 -12.76 -7.04 1.88
C VAL A 91 -12.35 -7.63 3.22
N ALA A 92 -12.61 -8.92 3.47
CA ALA A 92 -12.19 -9.61 4.68
C ALA A 92 -10.65 -9.68 4.85
N GLN A 93 -9.86 -9.39 3.81
CA GLN A 93 -8.40 -9.27 3.90
C GLN A 93 -7.94 -7.92 4.46
N ILE A 94 -8.84 -6.97 4.68
CA ILE A 94 -8.52 -5.60 5.11
C ILE A 94 -9.04 -5.37 6.52
N LYS A 95 -8.17 -4.88 7.40
CA LYS A 95 -8.54 -4.37 8.72
C LYS A 95 -7.99 -2.95 8.86
N MET A 96 -8.88 -1.96 8.91
CA MET A 96 -8.51 -0.57 9.15
C MET A 96 -7.90 -0.44 10.55
N ARG A 97 -6.72 0.18 10.65
CA ARG A 97 -5.99 0.27 11.92
C ARG A 97 -5.79 1.71 12.38
N TYR A 98 -5.41 2.61 11.49
CA TYR A 98 -5.18 4.02 11.81
C TYR A 98 -5.74 4.94 10.74
N LEU A 99 -6.26 6.09 11.16
CA LEU A 99 -6.62 7.20 10.28
C LEU A 99 -5.74 8.40 10.65
N VAL A 100 -4.85 8.78 9.74
CA VAL A 100 -3.88 9.86 9.94
C VAL A 100 -4.43 11.12 9.28
N ARG A 101 -4.63 12.18 10.06
CA ARG A 101 -4.86 13.52 9.54
C ARG A 101 -3.52 14.17 9.21
N ALA A 102 -3.27 14.40 7.94
CA ALA A 102 -2.03 14.96 7.43
C ALA A 102 -2.26 16.40 6.96
N LYS A 103 -1.38 17.31 7.37
CA LYS A 103 -1.26 18.65 6.79
C LYS A 103 -0.17 18.64 5.72
N PHE A 104 -0.55 18.92 4.48
CA PHE A 104 0.35 19.00 3.34
C PHE A 104 1.03 20.36 3.32
N ILE A 105 2.36 20.34 3.28
CA ILE A 105 3.21 21.52 3.12
C ILE A 105 3.69 21.50 1.67
N TYR A 106 3.31 22.51 0.90
CA TYR A 106 3.64 22.65 -0.52
C TYR A 106 4.76 23.67 -0.71
#